data_AF-A0A1E7F9M4-F1
#
_entry.id   AF-A0A1E7F9M4-F1
#
_cell.length_a   1.000
_cell.length_b   1.000
_cell.length_c   1.000
_cell.angle_alpha   90.00
_cell.angle_beta   90.00
_cell.angle_gamma   90.00
#
_symmetry.space_group_name_H-M   'P 1'
#
loop_
_entity.id
_entity.type
_entity.pdbx_description
1 polymer ?
#
loop_
_entity_poly.entity_id
_entity_poly.type
_entity_poly.pdbx_seq_one_letter_code
_entity_poly.pdbx_strand_id
1 'polypeptide(L)' 'MAKYDDCDWKELPEDVQKAAEALGYNKKMWDKDKEPAICDAYFKDLSPEQQEHAKKLGYDQKSWDNG' A
#
# COMPACT_ATOMS: atom_id res chain seq x y z
N MET A 1 4.21 8.82 5.72
CA MET A 1 5.14 8.71 4.58
C MET A 1 5.53 7.26 4.49
N ALA A 2 5.03 6.59 3.45
CA ALA A 2 5.41 5.21 3.18
C ALA A 2 6.90 5.17 2.90
N LYS A 3 7.52 4.05 3.23
CA LYS A 3 8.96 3.90 3.02
C LYS A 3 9.36 3.92 1.53
N TYR A 4 8.37 3.82 0.65
CA TYR A 4 8.55 3.61 -0.78
C TYR A 4 7.74 4.58 -1.66
N ASP A 5 7.18 5.67 -1.11
CA ASP A 5 6.43 6.67 -1.88
C ASP A 5 7.23 7.22 -3.07
N ASP A 6 8.55 7.39 -2.93
CA ASP A 6 9.44 7.91 -3.99
C ASP A 6 10.05 6.81 -4.89
N CYS A 7 9.71 5.53 -4.70
CA CYS A 7 10.25 4.43 -5.51
C CYS A 7 9.31 4.07 -6.66
N ASP A 8 9.84 3.87 -7.87
CA ASP A 8 9.06 3.25 -8.95
C ASP A 8 8.63 1.84 -8.52
N TRP A 9 7.51 1.33 -9.05
CA TRP A 9 7.05 -0.03 -8.74
C TRP A 9 8.14 -1.10 -8.95
N LYS A 10 8.97 -0.91 -9.97
CA LYS A 10 10.09 -1.81 -10.33
C LYS A 10 11.23 -1.81 -9.32
N GLU A 11 11.35 -0.76 -8.50
CA GLU A 11 12.39 -0.59 -7.48
C GLU A 11 11.96 -1.14 -6.12
N LEU A 12 10.66 -1.39 -5.96
CA LEU A 12 10.11 -2.06 -4.79
C LEU A 12 10.63 -3.51 -4.71
N PRO A 13 10.96 -4.00 -3.50
CA PRO A 13 11.19 -5.43 -3.28
C PRO A 13 9.98 -6.26 -3.72
N GLU A 14 10.20 -7.49 -4.20
CA GLU A 14 9.09 -8.38 -4.61
C GLU A 14 8.05 -8.59 -3.50
N ASP A 15 8.48 -8.63 -2.23
CA ASP A 15 7.57 -8.76 -1.08
C ASP A 15 6.65 -7.53 -0.94
N VAL A 16 7.16 -6.34 -1.25
CA VAL A 16 6.42 -5.08 -1.19
C VAL A 16 5.49 -4.97 -2.40
N GLN A 17 5.95 -5.35 -3.58
CA GLN A 17 5.11 -5.42 -4.78
C GLN A 17 3.92 -6.35 -4.55
N LYS A 18 4.15 -7.57 -4.07
CA LYS A 18 3.09 -8.53 -3.75
C LYS A 18 2.12 -7.98 -2.70
N ALA A 19 2.63 -7.30 -1.68
CA ALA A 19 1.80 -6.68 -0.67
C ALA A 19 0.95 -5.55 -1.24
N ALA A 20 1.52 -4.71 -2.11
CA ALA A 20 0.80 -3.66 -2.81
C ALA A 20 -0.26 -4.25 -3.77
N GLU A 21 0.07 -5.32 -4.52
CA GLU A 21 -0.89 -6.04 -5.37
C GLU A 21 -2.05 -6.65 -4.56
N ALA A 22 -1.76 -7.21 -3.39
CA ALA A 22 -2.78 -7.74 -2.48
C ALA A 22 -3.68 -6.64 -1.90
N LEU A 23 -3.17 -5.42 -1.78
CA LEU A 23 -3.96 -4.22 -1.48
C LEU A 23 -4.70 -3.69 -2.72
N GLY A 24 -4.47 -4.20 -3.92
CA GLY A 24 -5.11 -3.75 -5.14
C GLY A 24 -4.37 -2.62 -5.85
N TYR A 25 -3.16 -2.26 -5.40
CA TYR A 25 -2.25 -1.47 -6.22
C TYR A 25 -1.85 -2.28 -7.44
N ASN A 26 -1.59 -1.59 -8.53
CA ASN A 26 -0.93 -2.15 -9.67
C ASN A 26 0.20 -1.22 -10.10
N LYS A 27 1.15 -1.74 -10.87
CA LYS A 27 2.26 -0.96 -11.39
C LYS A 27 1.84 0.38 -12.02
N LYS A 28 0.77 0.38 -12.81
CA LYS A 28 0.28 1.62 -13.47
C LYS A 28 -0.34 2.61 -12.50
N MET A 29 -0.91 2.14 -11.40
CA MET A 29 -1.50 2.96 -10.35
C MET A 29 -0.39 3.56 -9.51
N TRP A 30 0.56 2.72 -9.08
CA TRP A 30 1.75 3.13 -8.37
C TRP A 30 2.56 4.18 -9.14
N ASP A 31 2.94 3.88 -10.40
CA ASP A 31 3.69 4.81 -11.26
C ASP A 31 2.89 6.09 -11.64
N LYS A 32 1.61 6.18 -11.28
CA LYS A 32 0.74 7.34 -11.53
C LYS A 32 0.25 8.00 -10.24
N ASP A 33 0.83 7.65 -9.09
CA ASP A 33 0.37 8.12 -7.77
C ASP A 33 -1.14 7.97 -7.60
N LYS A 34 -1.67 6.84 -8.09
CA LYS A 34 -3.07 6.48 -7.94
C LYS A 34 -3.21 5.42 -6.88
N GLU A 35 -4.14 5.67 -5.97
CA GLU A 35 -4.46 4.74 -4.92
C GLU A 35 -5.68 3.88 -5.31
N PRO A 36 -5.68 2.59 -4.94
CA PRO A 36 -6.87 1.76 -5.05
C PRO A 36 -7.94 2.23 -4.06
N ALA A 37 -9.21 1.90 -4.34
CA ALA A 37 -10.35 2.26 -3.50
C ALA A 37 -10.29 1.71 -2.05
N ILE A 38 -9.35 0.80 -1.77
CA ILE A 38 -9.12 0.31 -0.42
C ILE A 38 -8.40 1.34 0.46
N CYS A 39 -7.64 2.26 -0.13
CA CYS A 39 -6.99 3.36 0.58
C CYS A 39 -8.01 4.37 1.09
N ASP A 40 -9.19 4.46 0.46
CA ASP A 40 -10.33 5.21 0.99
C ASP A 40 -11.01 4.53 2.19
N ALA A 41 -10.73 3.24 2.45
CA ALA A 41 -11.26 2.53 3.61
C ALA A 41 -10.33 2.69 4.82
N TYR A 42 -10.91 2.71 6.03
CA TYR A 42 -10.09 2.73 7.24
C TYR A 42 -9.30 1.43 7.37
N PHE A 43 -8.12 1.52 7.96
CA PHE A 43 -7.23 0.39 8.21
C PHE A 43 -7.94 -0.74 8.98
N LYS A 44 -8.86 -0.39 9.89
CA LYS A 44 -9.68 -1.34 10.66
C LYS A 44 -10.69 -2.13 9.81
N ASP A 45 -11.11 -1.58 8.68
CA ASP A 45 -12.07 -2.18 7.76
C ASP A 45 -11.37 -3.09 6.74
N LEU A 46 -10.03 -3.03 6.69
CA LEU A 46 -9.19 -3.94 5.91
C LEU A 46 -9.20 -5.35 6.52
N SER A 47 -9.06 -6.36 5.65
CA SER A 47 -8.84 -7.73 6.07
C SER A 47 -7.50 -7.87 6.81
N PRO A 48 -7.33 -8.85 7.73
CA PRO A 48 -6.07 -9.05 8.45
C PRO A 48 -4.85 -9.18 7.53
N GLU A 49 -5.04 -9.82 6.37
CA GLU A 49 -4.00 -9.98 5.34
C GLU A 49 -3.60 -8.63 4.72
N GLN A 50 -4.58 -7.79 4.39
CA GLN A 50 -4.37 -6.43 3.88
C GLN A 50 -3.68 -5.53 4.90
N GLN A 51 -4.04 -5.65 6.18
CA GLN A 51 -3.35 -4.92 7.25
C GLN A 51 -1.88 -5.32 7.38
N GLU A 52 -1.56 -6.61 7.26
CA GLU A 52 -0.17 -7.08 7.19
C GLU A 52 0.57 -6.51 5.97
N HIS A 53 -0.08 -6.49 4.81
CA HIS A 53 0.49 -5.92 3.60
C HIS A 53 0.76 -4.43 3.73
N ALA A 54 -0.19 -3.66 4.24
CA ALA A 54 -0.01 -2.23 4.50
C ALA A 54 1.17 -1.98 5.47
N LYS A 55 1.31 -2.79 6.52
CA LYS A 55 2.48 -2.75 7.43
C LYS A 55 3.79 -3.07 6.71
N LYS A 56 3.81 -4.02 5.77
CA LYS A 56 4.99 -4.33 4.95
C LYS A 56 5.41 -3.16 4.04
N LEU A 57 4.44 -2.37 3.57
CA LEU A 57 4.68 -1.12 2.85
C LEU A 57 5.18 0.02 3.78
N GLY A 58 5.11 -0.19 5.09
CA GLY A 58 5.49 0.80 6.11
C GLY A 58 4.33 1.70 6.54
N TYR A 59 3.08 1.32 6.24
CA TYR A 59 1.90 1.99 6.77
C TYR A 59 1.44 1.34 8.06
N ASP A 60 1.33 2.13 9.10
CA ASP A 60 0.58 1.76 10.31
C ASP A 60 -0.86 2.27 10.20
N GLN A 61 -1.76 1.72 11.02
CA GLN A 61 -3.15 2.18 11.11
C GLN A 61 -3.27 3.71 11.17
N LYS A 62 -2.41 4.34 11.97
CA LYS A 62 -2.44 5.80 12.14
C LYS A 62 -1.99 6.54 10.88
N SER A 63 -1.01 6.01 10.14
CA SER A 63 -0.51 6.61 8.91
C SER A 63 -1.41 6.34 7.71
N TRP A 64 -2.12 5.22 7.72
CA TRP A 64 -3.14 4.88 6.74
C TRP A 64 -4.39 5.76 6.93
N ASP A 65 -4.91 5.84 8.16
CA ASP A 65 -6.13 6.60 8.46
C ASP A 65 -5.91 8.13 8.48
N ASN A 66 -4.66 8.61 8.52
CA ASN A 66 -4.30 10.04 8.41
C ASN A 66 -3.54 10.34 7.10
N GLY A 67 -3.63 9.45 6.10
CA GLY A 67 -3.07 9.65 4.75
C GLY A 67 -3.76 10.79 4.02
#